data_AF-A0A1G9H9X8-F1
#
_entry.id   AF-A0A1G9H9X8-F1
#
_cell.length_a   1.000
_cell.length_b   1.000
_cell.length_c   1.000
_cell.angle_alpha   90.00
_cell.angle_beta   90.00
_cell.angle_gamma   90.00
#
_symmetry.space_group_name_H-M   'P 1'
#
loop_
_entity.id
_entity.type
_entity.pdbx_description
1 polymer ?
#
loop_
_entity_poly.entity_id
_entity_poly.type
_entity_poly.pdbx_seq_one_letter_code
_entity_poly.pdbx_strand_id
1 'polypeptide(L)'
;MISLTSENAFLAIGLASLATYLMRAGGLLLAGYLPTGGRIGRALTALPGTILISLAAPGFFSEGIVGFTGGLITIAVAFKTKNVFIAMLAGMLVVAIGRHMV
;
A
#
# COMPACT_ATOMS: atom_id res chain seq x y z
N MET A 1 -14.87 9.26 24.08
CA MET A 1 -15.02 10.48 23.25
C MET A 1 -13.91 11.43 23.61
N ILE A 2 -12.81 11.41 22.85
CA ILE A 2 -11.73 12.41 23.00
C ILE A 2 -12.17 13.60 22.14
N SER A 3 -12.53 14.70 22.80
CA SER A 3 -12.93 15.95 22.14
C SER A 3 -11.77 16.47 21.29
N LEU A 4 -11.86 16.28 19.97
CA LEU A 4 -10.95 16.88 19.00
C LEU A 4 -11.30 18.37 18.87
N THR A 5 -10.86 19.19 19.83
CA THR A 5 -10.73 20.64 19.61
C THR A 5 -9.82 20.84 18.40
N SER A 6 -10.15 21.79 17.53
CA SER A 6 -9.41 22.09 16.30
C SER A 6 -7.90 22.26 16.54
N GLU A 7 -7.49 22.79 17.70
CA GLU A 7 -6.08 22.85 18.12
C GLU A 7 -5.41 21.48 18.30
N ASN A 8 -6.11 20.50 18.88
CA ASN A 8 -5.59 19.14 19.09
C ASN A 8 -5.46 18.38 17.77
N ALA A 9 -6.30 18.68 16.77
CA ALA A 9 -6.21 18.07 15.46
C ALA A 9 -4.91 18.48 14.75
N PHE A 10 -4.55 19.77 14.79
CA PHE A 10 -3.28 20.25 14.23
C PHE A 10 -2.06 19.67 14.96
N LEU A 11 -2.12 19.56 16.29
CA LEU A 11 -1.07 18.90 17.07
C LEU A 11 -0.93 17.42 16.74
N ALA A 12 -2.06 16.70 16.61
CA ALA A 12 -2.06 15.28 16.24
C ALA A 12 -1.49 15.06 14.83
N ILE A 13 -1.87 15.90 13.85
CA ILE A 13 -1.32 15.85 12.50
C ILE A 13 0.18 16.18 12.52
N GLY A 14 0.59 17.20 13.28
CA GLY A 14 1.99 17.56 13.47
C GLY A 14 2.81 16.39 14.01
N LEU A 15 2.38 15.79 15.12
CA LEU A 15 3.04 14.63 15.72
C LEU A 15 3.05 13.40 14.80
N ALA A 16 1.92 13.11 14.12
CA ALA A 16 1.83 11.98 13.19
C ALA A 16 2.75 12.17 11.97
N SER A 17 2.81 13.39 11.43
CA SER A 17 3.72 13.72 10.34
C SER A 17 5.17 13.57 10.77
N LEU A 18 5.53 14.08 11.96
CA LEU A 18 6.88 14.01 12.49
C LEU A 18 7.28 12.55 12.72
N ALA A 19 6.41 11.74 13.32
CA ALA A 19 6.63 10.30 13.51
C ALA A 19 6.82 9.57 12.17
N THR A 20 6.02 9.90 11.14
CA THR A 20 6.14 9.31 9.80
C THR A 20 7.48 9.66 9.16
N TYR A 21 7.90 10.92 9.23
CA TYR A 21 9.20 11.35 8.71
C TYR A 21 10.36 10.73 9.48
N LEU A 22 10.25 10.62 10.80
CA LEU A 22 11.27 9.97 11.63
C LEU A 22 11.42 8.49 11.24
N MET A 23 10.32 7.78 11.04
CA MET A 23 10.34 6.37 10.63
C MET A 23 10.96 6.20 9.23
N ARG A 24 10.67 7.11 8.31
CA ARG A 24 11.29 7.14 6.98
C ARG A 24 12.78 7.46 7.04
N ALA A 25 13.18 8.47 7.81
CA ALA A 25 14.56 8.87 7.98
C ALA A 25 15.37 7.78 8.67
N GLY A 26 14.84 7.17 9.73
CA GLY A 26 15.43 6.02 10.41
C GLY A 26 15.60 4.84 9.45
N GLY A 27 14.58 4.53 8.65
CA GLY A 27 14.66 3.49 7.62
C GLY A 27 15.75 3.75 6.57
N LEU A 28 15.87 4.99 6.09
CA LEU A 28 16.92 5.40 5.14
C LEU A 28 18.32 5.33 5.75
N LEU A 29 18.49 5.74 7.01
CA LEU A 29 19.76 5.65 7.72
C LEU A 29 20.17 4.19 7.98
N LEU A 30 19.23 3.32 8.36
CA LEU A 30 19.47 1.89 8.54
C LEU A 30 19.67 1.14 7.20
N ALA A 31 19.10 1.62 6.10
CA ALA A 31 19.27 1.02 4.78
C ALA A 31 20.75 0.99 4.35
N GLY A 32 21.56 1.96 4.79
CA GLY A 32 23.00 1.98 4.56
C GLY A 32 23.79 0.91 5.35
N TYR A 33 23.22 0.40 6.45
CA TYR A 33 23.81 -0.68 7.26
C TYR A 33 23.24 -2.07 6.95
N LEU A 34 22.33 -2.14 5.97
CA LEU A 34 21.57 -3.34 5.72
C LEU A 34 22.43 -4.35 4.94
N PRO A 35 22.57 -5.61 5.41
CA PRO A 35 23.43 -6.59 4.76
C PRO A 35 22.95 -6.89 3.34
N THR A 36 23.70 -6.45 2.34
CA THR A 36 23.40 -6.70 0.91
C THR A 36 23.76 -8.13 0.48
N GLY A 37 24.57 -8.85 1.27
CA GLY A 37 25.01 -10.23 1.00
C GLY A 37 24.29 -11.30 1.84
N GLY A 38 24.17 -12.51 1.28
CA GLY A 38 23.76 -13.72 2.00
C GLY A 38 22.25 -14.03 1.99
N ARG A 39 21.81 -14.91 2.91
CA ARG A 39 20.41 -15.34 3.05
C ARG A 39 19.50 -14.20 3.55
N ILE A 40 20.04 -13.32 4.39
CA ILE A 40 19.33 -12.19 5.00
C ILE A 40 19.05 -11.09 3.96
N GLY A 41 20.04 -10.74 3.12
CA GLY A 41 19.84 -9.77 2.03
C GLY A 41 18.74 -10.19 1.04
N ARG A 42 18.71 -11.47 0.64
CA ARG A 42 17.62 -12.01 -0.20
C ARG A 42 16.24 -11.92 0.48
N ALA A 43 16.17 -12.18 1.78
CA ALA A 43 14.92 -12.02 2.53
C ALA A 43 14.48 -10.55 2.56
N LEU A 44 15.41 -9.61 2.79
CA LEU A 44 15.14 -8.18 2.80
C LEU A 44 14.68 -7.64 1.44
N THR A 45 15.24 -8.13 0.33
CA THR A 45 14.76 -7.79 -1.03
C THR A 45 13.37 -8.35 -1.32
N ALA A 46 12.98 -9.46 -0.69
CA ALA A 46 11.64 -10.04 -0.85
C ALA A 46 10.57 -9.38 0.03
N LEU A 47 10.95 -8.78 1.17
CA LEU A 47 10.03 -8.08 2.09
C LEU A 47 9.07 -7.09 1.43
N PRO A 48 9.50 -6.14 0.57
CA PRO A 48 8.56 -5.18 0.00
C PRO A 48 7.47 -5.86 -0.82
N GLY A 49 7.82 -6.91 -1.59
CA GLY A 49 6.84 -7.68 -2.34
C GLY A 49 5.87 -8.44 -1.43
N THR A 50 6.40 -9.11 -0.39
CA THR A 50 5.56 -9.91 0.50
C THR A 50 4.64 -9.06 1.37
N ILE A 51 5.11 -7.90 1.84
CA ILE A 51 4.28 -6.95 2.61
C ILE A 51 3.13 -6.44 1.74
N LEU A 52 3.41 -6.05 0.49
CA LEU A 52 2.37 -5.61 -0.44
C LEU A 52 1.31 -6.69 -0.65
N ILE A 53 1.71 -7.94 -0.85
CA ILE A 53 0.79 -9.07 -1.06
C ILE A 53 -0.01 -9.37 0.21
N SER A 54 0.64 -9.40 1.37
CA SER A 54 0.01 -9.66 2.67
C SER A 54 -1.02 -8.61 3.04
N LEU A 55 -0.78 -7.34 2.69
CA LEU A 55 -1.71 -6.24 2.93
C LEU A 55 -2.85 -6.20 1.91
N ALA A 56 -2.55 -6.46 0.63
CA ALA A 56 -3.55 -6.42 -0.43
C ALA A 56 -4.53 -7.60 -0.34
N ALA A 57 -4.04 -8.80 0.00
CA ALA A 57 -4.85 -10.01 0.13
C ALA A 57 -6.13 -9.82 0.97
N PRO A 58 -6.09 -9.37 2.25
CA PRO A 58 -7.29 -9.18 3.05
C PRO A 58 -8.19 -8.06 2.52
N GLY A 59 -7.63 -7.04 1.86
CA GLY A 59 -8.41 -6.00 1.18
C GLY A 59 -9.36 -6.56 0.13
N PHE A 60 -8.88 -7.52 -0.68
CA PHE A 60 -9.72 -8.21 -1.66
C PHE A 60 -10.81 -9.07 -1.02
N PHE A 61 -10.51 -9.74 0.10
CA PHE A 61 -11.51 -10.53 0.83
C PHE A 61 -12.60 -9.65 1.47
N SER A 62 -12.26 -8.44 1.92
CA SER A 62 -13.22 -7.52 2.53
C SER A 62 -14.18 -6.87 1.53
N GLU A 63 -13.81 -6.77 0.24
CA GLU A 63 -14.67 -6.22 -0.82
C GLU A 63 -15.44 -7.29 -1.64
N GLY A 64 -15.29 -8.57 -1.30
CA GLY A 64 -16.01 -9.68 -1.94
C GLY A 64 -15.55 -10.00 -3.38
N ILE A 65 -16.42 -10.66 -4.17
CA ILE A 65 -16.13 -11.09 -5.56
C ILE A 65 -15.71 -9.91 -6.46
N VAL A 66 -16.23 -8.70 -6.17
CA VAL A 66 -15.93 -7.48 -6.93
C VAL A 66 -14.47 -7.04 -6.73
N GLY A 67 -13.97 -7.06 -5.49
CA GLY A 67 -12.57 -6.73 -5.21
C GLY A 67 -11.60 -7.72 -5.87
N PHE A 68 -11.93 -9.01 -5.85
CA PHE A 68 -11.09 -10.05 -6.46
C PHE A 68 -11.01 -9.91 -7.99
N THR A 69 -12.15 -9.67 -8.66
CA THR A 69 -12.20 -9.48 -10.12
C THR A 69 -11.51 -8.18 -10.55
N GLY A 70 -11.70 -7.09 -9.79
CA GLY A 70 -10.97 -5.82 -10.00
C GLY A 70 -9.46 -5.96 -9.83
N GLY A 71 -9.01 -6.67 -8.79
CA GLY A 71 -7.60 -6.99 -8.57
C GLY A 71 -6.98 -7.80 -9.71
N LEU A 72 -7.67 -8.85 -10.18
CA LEU A 72 -7.23 -9.67 -11.31
C LEU A 72 -7.10 -8.86 -12.61
N ILE A 73 -8.07 -8.01 -12.90
CA ILE A 73 -8.03 -7.15 -14.10
C ILE A 73 -6.90 -6.12 -13.98
N THR A 74 -6.68 -5.54 -12.79
CA THR A 74 -5.56 -4.62 -12.54
C THR A 74 -4.22 -5.31 -12.82
N ILE A 75 -4.03 -6.54 -12.32
CA ILE A 75 -2.82 -7.34 -12.55
C ILE A 75 -2.66 -7.62 -14.05
N ALA A 76 -3.72 -8.05 -14.74
CA ALA A 76 -3.68 -8.34 -16.17
C ALA A 76 -3.33 -7.10 -17.02
N VAL A 77 -3.90 -5.94 -16.69
CA VAL A 77 -3.63 -4.67 -17.38
C VAL A 77 -2.23 -4.14 -17.06
N ALA A 78 -1.76 -4.30 -15.81
CA ALA A 78 -0.40 -3.93 -15.40
C ALA A 78 0.65 -4.71 -16.18
N PHE A 79 0.46 -6.02 -16.35
CA PHE A 79 1.35 -6.87 -17.13
C PHE A 79 1.38 -6.50 -18.62
N LYS A 80 0.23 -6.14 -19.20
CA LYS A 80 0.13 -5.85 -20.63
C LYS A 80 0.61 -4.44 -21.01
N THR A 81 0.37 -3.45 -20.15
CA THR A 81 0.58 -2.03 -20.51
C THR A 81 1.94 -1.50 -20.07
N LYS A 82 2.62 -2.16 -19.11
CA LYS A 82 3.84 -1.66 -18.43
C LYS A 82 3.72 -0.24 -17.84
N ASN A 83 2.52 0.36 -17.86
CA ASN A 83 2.22 1.69 -17.37
C ASN A 83 1.26 1.56 -16.18
N VAL A 84 1.81 1.84 -14.99
CA VAL A 84 1.11 1.68 -13.70
C VAL A 84 -0.13 2.58 -13.61
N PHE A 85 -0.10 3.77 -14.21
CA PHE A 85 -1.24 4.69 -14.18
C PHE A 85 -2.47 4.12 -14.89
N ILE A 86 -2.28 3.52 -16.06
CA ILE A 86 -3.38 2.93 -16.85
C ILE A 86 -3.93 1.70 -16.12
N ALA A 87 -3.05 0.90 -15.52
CA ALA A 87 -3.47 -0.26 -14.73
C ALA A 87 -4.29 0.14 -13.49
N MET A 88 -3.86 1.19 -12.76
CA MET A 88 -4.60 1.72 -11.61
C MET A 88 -5.98 2.25 -12.02
N LEU A 89 -6.09 3.03 -13.11
CA LEU A 89 -7.36 3.55 -13.59
C LEU A 89 -8.31 2.43 -14.05
N ALA A 90 -7.80 1.44 -14.79
CA ALA A 90 -8.60 0.31 -15.24
C ALA A 90 -9.12 -0.51 -14.06
N GLY A 91 -8.26 -0.81 -13.09
CA GLY A 91 -8.63 -1.49 -11.84
C GLY A 91 -9.69 -0.75 -11.05
N MET A 92 -9.47 0.55 -10.84
CA MET A 92 -10.41 1.42 -10.11
C MET A 92 -11.77 1.48 -10.81
N LEU A 93 -11.81 1.63 -12.13
CA LEU A 93 -13.06 1.66 -12.89
C LEU A 93 -13.83 0.33 -12.77
N VAL A 94 -13.13 -0.81 -12.84
CA VAL A 94 -13.76 -2.13 -12.69
C VAL A 94 -14.34 -2.29 -11.29
N VAL A 95 -13.61 -1.93 -10.23
CA VAL A 95 -14.11 -1.99 -8.86
C VAL A 95 -15.27 -1.01 -8.64
N ALA A 96 -15.17 0.21 -9.16
CA ALA A 96 -16.21 1.22 -9.03
C ALA A 96 -17.52 0.80 -9.72
N ILE A 97 -17.43 0.22 -10.93
CA ILE A 97 -18.60 -0.28 -11.67
C ILE A 97 -19.17 -1.52 -10.96
N GLY A 98 -18.32 -2.46 -10.55
CA GLY A 98 -18.77 -3.66 -9.84
C GLY A 98 -19.42 -3.35 -8.50
N ARG A 99 -18.98 -2.30 -7.80
CA ARG A 99 -19.62 -1.81 -6.57
C ARG A 99 -20.96 -1.11 -6.81
N HIS A 100 -21.20 -0.60 -8.02
CA HIS A 100 -22.47 0.03 -8.39
C HIS A 100 -23.52 -0.97 -8.92
N MET A 101 -23.11 -2.21 -9.22
CA MET A 101 -23.95 -3.30 -9.72
C MET A 101 -24.41 -4.30 -8.65
N VAL A 102 -23.93 -4.15 -7.40
CA VAL A 102 -24.35 -4.92 -6.20
C VAL A 102 -25.16 -3.99 -5.31
#